data_AF-A0A853DAH7-F1
#
_entry.id   AF-A0A853DAH7-F1
#
_cell.length_a   1.000
_cell.length_b   1.000
_cell.length_c   1.000
_cell.angle_alpha   90.00
_cell.angle_beta   90.00
_cell.angle_gamma   90.00
#
_symmetry.space_group_name_H-M   'P 1'
#
loop_
_entity.id
_entity.type
_entity.pdbx_description
1 polymer ?
#
loop_
_entity_poly.entity_id
_entity_poly.type
_entity_poly.pdbx_seq_one_letter_code
_entity_poly.pdbx_strand_id
1 'polypeptide(L)'
;MPSTPPAPGAASHVLSGRRPVEIVDIGANPIDGEPPYAPLLEQGVARVTGFEPQESAYAELTTREDGAHRYLPYAVGDGAEHTLRLCVESGFASMLEPDRAQLGLLTDFPRMASVTDRIPMATRRLDDITEIEQLDYLKIDIQGGELDVFRHGRRLLARAVAVQTEVGFTRLYEDQPTFADLDLELRAHGFVPHLFVNTKTWPLAPLQWADPLQEQARHLVEADVLYVRDLARLDVLSEDQLHHLGLICDLAYASYGVTLLCIAELVRRGVLDPDSARIFRDQVAVRAQPTPSR
;
A
#
# COMPACT_ATOMS: atom_id res chain seq x y z
N MET A 1 -10.43 29.33 0.52
CA MET A 1 -9.24 29.81 1.25
C MET A 1 -8.04 29.16 0.60
N PRO A 2 -6.99 29.88 0.20
CA PRO A 2 -5.78 29.22 -0.27
C PRO A 2 -5.20 28.43 0.91
N SER A 3 -5.18 27.11 0.79
CA SER A 3 -4.57 26.21 1.76
C SER A 3 -3.10 26.59 1.90
N THR A 4 -2.67 26.81 3.13
CA THR A 4 -1.25 26.94 3.44
C THR A 4 -0.58 25.62 3.01
N PRO A 5 0.53 25.63 2.26
CA PRO A 5 1.21 24.40 1.91
C PRO A 5 1.58 23.66 3.20
N PRO A 6 1.42 22.33 3.25
CA PRO A 6 1.78 21.54 4.41
C PRO A 6 3.26 21.78 4.73
N ALA A 7 3.60 21.86 6.02
CA ALA A 7 4.99 22.04 6.43
C ALA A 7 5.85 20.92 5.80
N PRO A 8 7.03 21.23 5.23
CA PRO A 8 7.85 20.21 4.62
C PRO A 8 8.16 19.10 5.63
N GLY A 9 7.94 17.85 5.27
CA GLY A 9 8.28 16.71 6.11
C GLY A 9 9.78 16.68 6.41
N ALA A 10 10.18 16.13 7.56
CA ALA A 10 11.58 16.14 8.00
C ALA A 10 12.51 15.47 6.98
N ALA A 11 12.10 14.33 6.40
CA ALA A 11 12.86 13.70 5.33
C ALA A 11 12.85 14.51 4.04
N SER A 12 11.79 15.26 3.71
CA SER A 12 11.76 16.02 2.45
C SER A 12 12.83 17.10 2.41
N HIS A 13 13.25 17.67 3.54
CA HIS A 13 14.35 18.63 3.53
C HIS A 13 15.74 17.97 3.34
N VAL A 14 15.94 16.75 3.87
CA VAL A 14 17.25 16.07 3.86
C VAL A 14 17.43 15.16 2.64
N LEU A 15 16.35 14.55 2.18
CA LEU A 15 16.30 13.53 1.13
C LEU A 15 15.64 14.04 -0.16
N SER A 16 15.38 15.36 -0.29
CA SER A 16 14.91 15.96 -1.56
C SER A 16 16.01 16.10 -2.60
N GLY A 17 15.63 16.50 -3.81
CA GLY A 17 16.53 16.79 -4.92
C GLY A 17 16.69 15.63 -5.91
N ARG A 18 15.96 14.53 -5.69
CA ARG A 18 15.81 13.44 -6.66
C ARG A 18 14.52 13.60 -7.45
N ARG A 19 14.31 12.70 -8.42
CA ARG A 19 13.02 12.59 -9.12
C ARG A 19 11.89 12.27 -8.12
N PRO A 20 10.62 12.52 -8.47
CA PRO A 20 9.50 12.08 -7.64
C PRO A 20 9.53 10.57 -7.39
N VAL A 21 9.03 10.16 -6.22
CA VAL A 21 8.70 8.77 -5.91
C VAL A 21 7.54 8.35 -6.83
N GLU A 22 7.75 7.29 -7.61
CA GLU A 22 6.72 6.74 -8.50
C GLU A 22 5.95 5.65 -7.76
N ILE A 23 4.71 5.99 -7.43
CA ILE A 23 3.79 5.12 -6.70
C ILE A 23 2.89 4.41 -7.71
N VAL A 24 2.72 3.11 -7.51
CA VAL A 24 1.72 2.30 -8.18
C VAL A 24 0.69 1.88 -7.13
N ASP A 25 -0.58 2.19 -7.35
CA ASP A 25 -1.70 1.79 -6.48
C ASP A 25 -2.62 0.83 -7.24
N ILE A 26 -2.61 -0.44 -6.88
CA ILE A 26 -3.46 -1.48 -7.50
C ILE A 26 -4.61 -1.78 -6.55
N GLY A 27 -5.85 -1.55 -7.03
CA GLY A 27 -7.03 -1.51 -6.17
C GLY A 27 -7.17 -0.13 -5.52
N ALA A 28 -7.26 0.91 -6.35
CA ALA A 28 -7.26 2.31 -5.92
C ALA A 28 -8.63 2.81 -5.41
N ASN A 29 -9.56 1.89 -5.13
CA ASN A 29 -10.92 2.20 -4.70
C ASN A 29 -10.95 3.22 -3.54
N PRO A 30 -11.63 4.37 -3.67
CA PRO A 30 -11.57 5.46 -2.69
C PRO A 30 -12.48 5.24 -1.47
N ILE A 31 -12.52 4.01 -0.93
CA ILE A 31 -13.42 3.62 0.17
C ILE A 31 -12.74 3.61 1.55
N ASP A 32 -11.41 3.49 1.59
CA ASP A 32 -10.63 3.35 2.83
C ASP A 32 -10.10 4.69 3.38
N GLY A 33 -10.64 5.80 2.88
CA GLY A 33 -10.19 7.14 3.24
C GLY A 33 -8.93 7.57 2.49
N GLU A 34 -8.05 8.31 3.18
CA GLU A 34 -6.81 8.79 2.57
C GLU A 34 -5.78 7.66 2.44
N PRO A 35 -5.17 7.45 1.26
CA PRO A 35 -4.18 6.41 1.09
C PRO A 35 -2.92 6.70 1.90
N PRO A 36 -2.14 5.66 2.30
CA PRO A 36 -0.96 5.81 3.15
C PRO A 36 0.12 6.72 2.52
N TYR A 37 0.14 6.84 1.19
CA TYR A 37 1.07 7.71 0.48
C TYR A 37 0.60 9.17 0.32
N ALA A 38 -0.59 9.56 0.80
CA ALA A 38 -1.09 10.92 0.68
C ALA A 38 -0.06 11.98 1.17
N PRO A 39 0.66 11.78 2.29
CA PRO A 39 1.69 12.73 2.72
C PRO A 39 2.83 12.93 1.71
N LEU A 40 3.16 11.94 0.87
CA LEU A 40 4.19 12.10 -0.17
C LEU A 40 3.70 13.02 -1.30
N LEU A 41 2.43 12.88 -1.68
CA LEU A 41 1.79 13.68 -2.73
C LEU A 41 1.59 15.13 -2.27
N GLU A 42 1.13 15.33 -1.04
CA GLU A 42 0.98 16.63 -0.39
C GLU A 42 2.28 17.44 -0.34
N GLN A 43 3.40 16.74 -0.21
CA GLN A 43 4.74 17.30 -0.18
C GLN A 43 5.31 17.58 -1.58
N GLY A 44 4.60 17.19 -2.64
CA GLY A 44 5.02 17.34 -4.02
C GLY A 44 6.25 16.49 -4.39
N VAL A 45 6.52 15.42 -3.62
CA VAL A 45 7.68 14.54 -3.83
C VAL A 45 7.31 13.20 -4.46
N ALA A 46 6.05 13.00 -4.84
CA ALA A 46 5.58 11.77 -5.45
C ALA A 46 4.57 12.00 -6.56
N ARG A 47 4.39 10.95 -7.37
CA ARG A 47 3.31 10.80 -8.35
C ARG A 47 2.72 9.41 -8.19
N VAL A 48 1.44 9.25 -8.51
CA VAL A 48 0.72 7.98 -8.41
C VAL A 48 0.07 7.61 -9.74
N THR A 49 0.26 6.35 -10.14
CA THR A 49 -0.54 5.69 -11.16
C THR A 49 -1.40 4.62 -10.48
N GLY A 50 -2.70 4.89 -10.38
CA GLY A 50 -3.68 4.00 -9.75
C GLY A 50 -4.44 3.13 -10.77
N PHE A 51 -4.86 1.95 -10.35
CA PHE A 51 -5.63 0.99 -11.15
C PHE A 51 -6.92 0.63 -10.42
N GLU A 52 -8.06 0.91 -11.05
CA GLU A 52 -9.38 0.61 -10.50
C GLU A 52 -10.33 0.20 -11.63
N PRO A 53 -10.73 -1.07 -11.72
CA PRO A 53 -11.60 -1.53 -12.80
C PRO A 53 -13.10 -1.32 -12.54
N GLN A 54 -13.54 -1.04 -11.30
CA GLN A 54 -14.96 -0.76 -11.02
C GLN A 54 -15.35 0.61 -11.56
N GLU A 55 -16.31 0.64 -12.49
CA GLU A 55 -16.68 1.86 -13.23
C GLU A 55 -17.05 3.04 -12.33
N SER A 56 -17.82 2.81 -11.25
CA SER A 56 -18.23 3.86 -10.33
C SER A 56 -17.06 4.42 -9.51
N ALA A 57 -16.20 3.54 -8.99
CA ALA A 57 -15.01 3.94 -8.23
C ALA A 57 -14.01 4.68 -9.14
N TYR A 58 -13.78 4.18 -10.35
CA TYR A 58 -12.96 4.86 -11.36
C TYR A 58 -13.52 6.24 -11.72
N ALA A 59 -14.83 6.36 -11.94
CA ALA A 59 -15.46 7.64 -12.23
C ALA A 59 -15.23 8.66 -11.10
N GLU A 60 -15.24 8.24 -9.83
CA GLU A 60 -14.87 9.12 -8.72
C GLU A 60 -13.38 9.49 -8.75
N LEU A 61 -12.49 8.52 -8.95
CA LEU A 61 -11.04 8.75 -8.96
C LEU A 61 -10.61 9.73 -10.06
N THR A 62 -11.23 9.67 -11.24
CA THR A 62 -10.89 10.59 -12.35
C THR A 62 -11.18 12.06 -12.02
N THR A 63 -12.03 12.36 -11.04
CA THR A 63 -12.24 13.73 -10.56
C THR A 63 -11.04 14.29 -9.78
N ARG A 64 -10.12 13.42 -9.36
CA ARG A 64 -8.90 13.74 -8.60
C ARG A 64 -7.65 13.79 -9.47
N GLU A 65 -7.74 13.53 -10.77
CA GLU A 65 -6.58 13.55 -11.67
C GLU A 65 -5.97 14.94 -11.79
N ASP A 66 -4.65 14.98 -11.74
CA ASP A 66 -3.85 16.19 -11.89
C ASP A 66 -2.43 15.83 -12.37
N GLY A 67 -1.45 16.72 -12.19
CA GLY A 67 -0.06 16.44 -12.58
C GLY A 67 0.63 15.35 -11.75
N ALA A 68 0.07 14.98 -10.59
CA ALA A 68 0.59 13.98 -9.67
C ALA A 68 -0.25 12.70 -9.62
N HIS A 69 -1.52 12.74 -10.03
CA HIS A 69 -2.44 11.60 -10.02
C HIS A 69 -2.88 11.20 -11.42
N ARG A 70 -2.76 9.90 -11.71
CA ARG A 70 -3.29 9.26 -12.91
C ARG A 70 -4.01 7.98 -12.54
N TYR A 71 -5.18 7.73 -13.09
CA TYR A 71 -5.93 6.49 -12.85
C TYR A 71 -6.21 5.74 -14.15
N LEU A 72 -6.24 4.41 -14.08
CA LEU A 72 -6.41 3.53 -15.23
C LEU A 72 -7.56 2.53 -14.95
N PRO A 73 -8.53 2.38 -15.88
CA PRO A 73 -9.77 1.64 -15.64
C PRO A 73 -9.65 0.14 -15.92
N TYR A 74 -8.52 -0.49 -15.57
CA TYR A 74 -8.32 -1.92 -15.85
C TYR A 74 -7.61 -2.66 -14.72
N ALA A 75 -7.87 -3.96 -14.64
CA ALA A 75 -7.32 -4.83 -13.61
C ALA A 75 -5.88 -5.26 -13.91
N VAL A 76 -5.08 -5.41 -12.85
CA VAL A 76 -3.72 -5.95 -12.91
C VAL A 76 -3.73 -7.37 -12.33
N GLY A 77 -3.05 -8.31 -12.97
CA GLY A 77 -3.09 -9.74 -12.63
C GLY A 77 -2.09 -10.56 -13.44
N ASP A 78 -2.49 -11.76 -13.86
CA ASP A 78 -1.65 -12.71 -14.61
C ASP A 78 -1.64 -12.48 -16.14
N GLY A 79 -2.46 -11.54 -16.64
CA GLY A 79 -2.60 -11.27 -18.07
C GLY A 79 -3.69 -12.11 -18.76
N ALA A 80 -4.41 -12.95 -18.01
CA ALA A 80 -5.52 -13.75 -18.53
C ALA A 80 -6.88 -13.05 -18.35
N GLU A 81 -7.89 -13.64 -18.97
CA GLU A 81 -9.30 -13.32 -18.77
C GLU A 81 -9.79 -13.95 -17.46
N HIS A 82 -10.41 -13.12 -16.62
CA HIS A 82 -11.03 -13.51 -15.36
C HIS A 82 -12.47 -12.99 -15.31
N THR A 83 -13.16 -13.24 -14.20
CA THR A 83 -14.46 -12.62 -13.91
C THR A 83 -14.31 -11.80 -12.63
N LEU A 84 -14.57 -10.50 -12.68
CA LEU A 84 -14.70 -9.70 -11.46
C LEU A 84 -16.08 -9.97 -10.85
N ARG A 85 -16.11 -10.39 -9.58
CA ARG A 85 -17.34 -10.51 -8.79
C ARG A 85 -17.52 -9.19 -8.07
N LEU A 86 -18.56 -8.45 -8.44
CA LEU A 86 -18.98 -7.28 -7.67
C LEU A 86 -19.83 -7.77 -6.49
N CYS A 87 -19.60 -7.19 -5.32
CA CYS A 87 -20.30 -7.55 -4.09
C CYS A 87 -21.22 -6.42 -3.62
N VAL A 88 -21.97 -6.64 -2.55
CA VAL A 88 -22.83 -5.60 -1.95
C VAL A 88 -21.99 -4.43 -1.45
N GLU A 89 -20.90 -4.71 -0.75
CA GLU A 89 -19.90 -3.70 -0.40
C GLU A 89 -18.80 -3.70 -1.47
N SER A 90 -18.46 -2.52 -2.00
CA SER A 90 -17.51 -2.37 -3.10
C SER A 90 -16.09 -2.85 -2.78
N GLY A 91 -15.72 -2.83 -1.50
CA GLY A 91 -14.42 -3.34 -1.01
C GLY A 91 -14.31 -4.87 -1.03
N PHE A 92 -15.40 -5.60 -1.23
CA PHE A 92 -15.40 -7.06 -1.34
C PHE A 92 -15.32 -7.55 -2.80
N ALA A 93 -15.09 -6.65 -3.75
CA ALA A 93 -14.96 -7.04 -5.15
C ALA A 93 -13.65 -7.80 -5.36
N SER A 94 -13.72 -8.98 -5.99
CA SER A 94 -12.56 -9.84 -6.21
C SER A 94 -12.70 -10.66 -7.50
N MET A 95 -11.55 -11.07 -8.05
CA MET A 95 -11.49 -12.09 -9.10
C MET A 95 -11.73 -13.50 -8.56
N LEU A 96 -11.67 -13.69 -7.24
CA LEU A 96 -11.95 -14.94 -6.56
C LEU A 96 -13.42 -15.03 -6.14
N GLU A 97 -13.90 -16.25 -5.94
CA GLU A 97 -15.27 -16.48 -5.47
C GLU A 97 -15.33 -16.30 -3.94
N PRO A 98 -16.31 -15.59 -3.36
CA PRO A 98 -16.44 -15.49 -1.91
C PRO A 98 -16.63 -16.86 -1.22
N ASP A 99 -15.79 -17.20 -0.24
CA ASP A 99 -15.87 -18.47 0.51
C ASP A 99 -16.98 -18.38 1.55
N ARG A 100 -18.15 -18.92 1.20
CA ARG A 100 -19.35 -18.87 2.06
C ARG A 100 -19.13 -19.49 3.45
N ALA A 101 -18.28 -20.50 3.57
CA ALA A 101 -18.06 -21.18 4.84
C ALA A 101 -17.22 -20.31 5.78
N GLN A 102 -16.16 -19.68 5.26
CA GLN A 102 -15.30 -18.77 6.02
C GLN A 102 -16.04 -17.47 6.36
N LEU A 103 -16.70 -16.87 5.38
CA LEU A 103 -17.49 -15.65 5.56
C LEU A 103 -18.63 -15.85 6.57
N GLY A 104 -19.24 -17.04 6.59
CA GLY A 104 -20.29 -17.41 7.56
C GLY A 104 -19.86 -17.35 9.03
N LEU A 105 -18.55 -17.35 9.31
CA LEU A 105 -18.00 -17.22 10.65
C LEU A 105 -17.91 -15.76 11.12
N LEU A 106 -18.05 -14.78 10.23
CA LEU A 106 -17.76 -13.38 10.50
C LEU A 106 -19.05 -12.56 10.38
N THR A 107 -19.32 -11.73 11.40
CA THR A 107 -20.54 -10.92 11.44
C THR A 107 -20.62 -9.98 10.22
N ASP A 108 -21.81 -9.85 9.62
CA ASP A 108 -22.09 -9.09 8.39
C ASP A 108 -21.42 -9.55 7.09
N PHE A 109 -20.31 -10.29 7.13
CA PHE A 109 -19.54 -10.69 5.94
C PHE A 109 -20.36 -11.47 4.89
N PRO A 110 -21.27 -12.40 5.25
CA PRO A 110 -22.11 -13.06 4.26
C PRO A 110 -23.01 -12.10 3.46
N ARG A 111 -23.45 -11.00 4.09
CA ARG A 111 -24.21 -9.95 3.42
C ARG A 111 -23.28 -9.09 2.57
N MET A 112 -22.17 -8.63 3.14
CA MET A 112 -21.24 -7.70 2.48
C MET A 112 -20.60 -8.30 1.23
N ALA A 113 -20.18 -9.56 1.32
CA ALA A 113 -19.55 -10.33 0.25
C ALA A 113 -20.56 -10.99 -0.71
N SER A 114 -21.86 -10.69 -0.60
CA SER A 114 -22.86 -11.26 -1.50
C SER A 114 -22.66 -10.70 -2.90
N VAL A 115 -22.39 -11.59 -3.87
CA VAL A 115 -22.18 -11.21 -5.27
C VAL A 115 -23.45 -10.59 -5.86
N THR A 116 -23.33 -9.36 -6.37
CA THR A 116 -24.39 -8.59 -7.03
C THR A 116 -24.27 -8.65 -8.55
N ASP A 117 -23.05 -8.76 -9.09
CA ASP A 117 -22.80 -8.86 -10.53
C ASP A 117 -21.49 -9.61 -10.85
N ARG A 118 -21.34 -10.04 -12.11
CA ARG A 118 -20.18 -10.77 -12.62
C ARG A 118 -19.76 -10.21 -13.98
N ILE A 119 -18.58 -9.58 -14.00
CA ILE A 119 -18.08 -8.87 -15.18
C ILE A 119 -16.85 -9.60 -15.72
N PRO A 120 -16.90 -10.17 -16.95
CA PRO A 120 -15.71 -10.68 -17.63
C PRO A 120 -14.67 -9.57 -17.79
N MET A 121 -13.41 -9.85 -17.45
CA MET A 121 -12.36 -8.85 -17.38
C MET A 121 -10.99 -9.43 -17.74
N ALA A 122 -10.36 -8.82 -18.74
CA ALA A 122 -8.95 -9.01 -19.01
C ALA A 122 -8.11 -8.37 -17.91
N THR A 123 -7.13 -9.10 -17.40
CA THR A 123 -6.09 -8.51 -16.55
C THR A 123 -4.85 -8.18 -17.38
N ARG A 124 -4.01 -7.28 -16.86
CA ARG A 124 -2.68 -7.02 -17.42
C ARG A 124 -1.61 -7.43 -16.43
N ARG A 125 -0.53 -8.05 -16.91
CA ARG A 125 0.66 -8.31 -16.08
C ARG A 125 1.31 -7.00 -15.72
N LEU A 126 1.72 -6.85 -14.46
CA LEU A 126 2.38 -5.63 -13.98
C LEU A 126 3.57 -5.25 -14.88
N ASP A 127 4.41 -6.23 -15.22
CA ASP A 127 5.58 -6.01 -16.08
C ASP A 127 5.27 -5.63 -17.54
N ASP A 128 4.02 -5.77 -18.00
CA ASP A 128 3.62 -5.45 -19.37
C ASP A 128 2.91 -4.08 -19.48
N ILE A 129 2.68 -3.39 -18.36
CA ILE A 129 2.00 -2.09 -18.33
C ILE A 129 2.98 -0.99 -18.77
N THR A 130 2.74 -0.43 -19.95
CA THR A 130 3.61 0.59 -20.57
C THR A 130 3.54 1.94 -19.88
N GLU A 131 2.44 2.21 -19.18
CA GLU A 131 2.18 3.42 -18.42
C GLU A 131 3.06 3.52 -17.17
N ILE A 132 3.66 2.41 -16.72
CA ILE A 132 4.56 2.34 -15.58
C ILE A 132 6.01 2.23 -16.08
N GLU A 133 6.67 3.37 -16.20
CA GLU A 133 8.09 3.43 -16.56
C GLU A 133 9.01 3.09 -15.37
N GLN A 134 8.58 3.47 -14.16
CA GLN A 134 9.28 3.30 -12.90
C GLN A 134 8.30 2.95 -11.78
N LEU A 135 8.79 2.24 -10.78
CA LEU A 135 8.02 1.84 -9.61
C LEU A 135 8.97 1.84 -8.41
N ASP A 136 8.72 2.73 -7.46
CA ASP A 136 9.46 2.82 -6.18
C ASP A 136 8.65 2.27 -5.03
N TYR A 137 7.34 2.53 -5.03
CA TYR A 137 6.41 2.12 -4.00
C TYR A 137 5.16 1.51 -4.63
N LEU A 138 4.89 0.24 -4.31
CA LEU A 138 3.63 -0.41 -4.65
C LEU A 138 2.70 -0.43 -3.43
N LYS A 139 1.50 0.13 -3.55
CA LYS A 139 0.37 -0.21 -2.67
C LYS A 139 -0.55 -1.15 -3.46
N ILE A 140 -0.96 -2.25 -2.85
CA ILE A 140 -1.87 -3.19 -3.48
C ILE A 140 -2.87 -3.75 -2.47
N ASP A 141 -4.14 -3.72 -2.85
CA ASP A 141 -5.24 -4.36 -2.13
C ASP A 141 -6.33 -4.70 -3.16
N ILE A 142 -6.35 -5.95 -3.62
CA ILE A 142 -7.28 -6.45 -4.63
C ILE A 142 -7.92 -7.77 -4.21
N GLN A 143 -8.05 -7.96 -2.90
CA GLN A 143 -8.89 -8.99 -2.31
C GLN A 143 -8.54 -10.42 -2.79
N GLY A 144 -7.24 -10.75 -2.78
CA GLY A 144 -6.73 -12.10 -3.05
C GLY A 144 -5.99 -12.28 -4.38
N GLY A 145 -5.95 -11.26 -5.24
CA GLY A 145 -5.21 -11.29 -6.50
C GLY A 145 -3.72 -10.94 -6.39
N GLU A 146 -3.23 -10.58 -5.20
CA GLU A 146 -1.91 -9.97 -4.99
C GLU A 146 -0.76 -10.88 -5.45
N LEU A 147 -0.89 -12.19 -5.19
CA LEU A 147 0.15 -13.17 -5.50
C LEU A 147 0.48 -13.21 -7.00
N ASP A 148 -0.55 -13.14 -7.84
CA ASP A 148 -0.36 -13.17 -9.29
C ASP A 148 0.26 -11.88 -9.81
N VAL A 149 -0.11 -10.73 -9.22
CA VAL A 149 0.54 -9.45 -9.53
C VAL A 149 2.03 -9.48 -9.18
N PHE A 150 2.40 -10.05 -8.03
CA PHE A 150 3.81 -10.18 -7.63
C PHE A 150 4.59 -11.07 -8.60
N ARG A 151 4.06 -12.26 -8.90
CA ARG A 151 4.69 -13.22 -9.82
C ARG A 151 4.94 -12.65 -11.21
N HIS A 152 4.01 -11.82 -11.70
CA HIS A 152 4.07 -11.20 -13.02
C HIS A 152 4.58 -9.75 -13.01
N GLY A 153 5.17 -9.33 -11.89
CA GLY A 153 5.72 -7.99 -11.67
C GLY A 153 7.22 -7.96 -11.38
N ARG A 154 7.94 -9.06 -11.64
CA ARG A 154 9.35 -9.25 -11.26
C ARG A 154 10.27 -8.11 -11.71
N ARG A 155 10.14 -7.65 -12.94
CA ARG A 155 11.01 -6.61 -13.52
C ARG A 155 10.76 -5.26 -12.85
N LEU A 156 9.50 -4.86 -12.66
CA LEU A 156 9.16 -3.59 -12.01
C LEU A 156 9.42 -3.65 -10.49
N LEU A 157 9.05 -4.75 -9.84
CA LEU A 157 9.29 -4.96 -8.40
C LEU A 157 10.77 -5.01 -8.05
N ALA A 158 11.66 -5.38 -8.98
CA ALA A 158 13.11 -5.31 -8.77
C ALA A 158 13.62 -3.86 -8.54
N ARG A 159 12.84 -2.84 -8.93
CA ARG A 159 13.18 -1.42 -8.74
C ARG A 159 12.55 -0.84 -7.47
N ALA A 160 11.41 -1.38 -7.04
CA ALA A 160 10.71 -0.92 -5.85
C ALA A 160 11.59 -1.03 -4.60
N VAL A 161 11.34 -0.14 -3.65
CA VAL A 161 11.95 -0.14 -2.32
C VAL A 161 10.95 -0.45 -1.21
N ALA A 162 9.66 -0.26 -1.47
CA ALA A 162 8.58 -0.56 -0.55
C ALA A 162 7.39 -1.20 -1.27
N VAL A 163 6.70 -2.10 -0.56
CA VAL A 163 5.41 -2.67 -0.95
C VAL A 163 4.50 -2.64 0.27
N GLN A 164 3.35 -1.99 0.21
CA GLN A 164 2.27 -2.22 1.17
C GLN A 164 1.24 -3.12 0.51
N THR A 165 0.91 -4.23 1.18
CA THR A 165 -0.11 -5.16 0.72
C THR A 165 -1.04 -5.53 1.85
N GLU A 166 -2.32 -5.70 1.54
CA GLU A 166 -3.20 -6.47 2.41
C GLU A 166 -2.80 -7.95 2.36
N VAL A 167 -2.86 -8.62 3.51
CA VAL A 167 -2.60 -10.05 3.65
C VAL A 167 -3.75 -10.72 4.40
N GLY A 168 -4.22 -11.84 3.87
CA GLY A 168 -5.25 -12.65 4.52
C GLY A 168 -4.67 -13.65 5.51
N PHE A 169 -5.12 -13.60 6.77
CA PHE A 169 -4.94 -14.67 7.76
C PHE A 169 -6.11 -15.66 7.73
N THR A 170 -7.30 -15.14 7.42
CA THR A 170 -8.49 -15.92 7.09
C THR A 170 -8.76 -15.76 5.60
N ARG A 171 -9.00 -16.87 4.89
CA ARG A 171 -9.33 -16.83 3.46
C ARG A 171 -10.79 -16.44 3.29
N LEU A 172 -11.06 -15.19 2.93
CA LEU A 172 -12.41 -14.70 2.66
C LEU A 172 -12.94 -15.18 1.30
N TYR A 173 -12.03 -15.53 0.40
CA TYR A 173 -12.35 -16.05 -0.93
C TYR A 173 -11.81 -17.48 -1.12
N GLU A 174 -12.46 -18.24 -1.99
CA GLU A 174 -12.04 -19.58 -2.40
C GLU A 174 -10.64 -19.52 -3.00
N ASP A 175 -9.76 -20.41 -2.53
CA ASP A 175 -8.36 -20.52 -2.96
C ASP A 175 -7.53 -19.22 -2.81
N GLN A 176 -7.98 -18.27 -1.98
CA GLN A 176 -7.22 -17.06 -1.68
C GLN A 176 -5.83 -17.40 -1.10
N PRO A 177 -4.75 -16.81 -1.65
CA PRO A 177 -3.43 -16.89 -1.06
C PRO A 177 -3.41 -16.41 0.40
N THR A 178 -2.68 -17.11 1.25
CA THR A 178 -2.52 -16.72 2.65
C THR A 178 -1.39 -15.70 2.81
N PHE A 179 -1.29 -15.09 3.99
CA PHE A 179 -0.11 -14.31 4.40
C PHE A 179 1.20 -15.05 4.13
N ALA A 180 1.27 -16.36 4.40
CA ALA A 180 2.50 -17.13 4.18
C ALA A 180 2.88 -17.23 2.70
N ASP A 181 1.89 -17.37 1.82
CA ASP A 181 2.12 -17.44 0.37
C ASP A 181 2.64 -16.10 -0.16
N LEU A 182 2.05 -14.99 0.29
CA LEU A 182 2.49 -13.64 -0.07
C LEU A 182 3.87 -13.31 0.52
N ASP A 183 4.15 -13.67 1.77
CA ASP A 183 5.45 -13.46 2.42
C ASP A 183 6.56 -14.21 1.69
N LEU A 184 6.32 -15.46 1.29
CA LEU A 184 7.29 -16.25 0.54
C LEU A 184 7.61 -15.63 -0.83
N GLU A 185 6.59 -15.16 -1.57
CA GLU A 185 6.83 -14.51 -2.86
C GLU A 185 7.56 -13.17 -2.67
N LEU A 186 7.10 -12.29 -1.78
CA LEU A 186 7.75 -10.99 -1.52
C LEU A 186 9.21 -11.13 -1.06
N ARG A 187 9.51 -12.15 -0.25
CA ARG A 187 10.90 -12.50 0.11
C ARG A 187 11.72 -12.96 -1.09
N ALA A 188 11.13 -13.71 -2.02
CA ALA A 188 11.79 -14.09 -3.26
C ALA A 188 12.13 -12.87 -4.13
N HIS A 189 11.37 -11.78 -4.01
CA HIS A 189 11.69 -10.48 -4.62
C HIS A 189 12.69 -9.64 -3.81
N GLY A 190 13.16 -10.11 -2.64
CA GLY A 190 14.12 -9.40 -1.80
C GLY A 190 13.51 -8.36 -0.86
N PHE A 191 12.21 -8.48 -0.57
CA PHE A 191 11.55 -7.69 0.46
C PHE A 191 11.50 -8.44 1.80
N VAL A 192 11.42 -7.67 2.89
CA VAL A 192 11.33 -8.14 4.27
C VAL A 192 10.16 -7.42 4.93
N PRO A 193 9.28 -8.12 5.67
CA PRO A 193 8.20 -7.47 6.40
C PRO A 193 8.79 -6.55 7.47
N HIS A 194 8.33 -5.31 7.48
CA HIS A 194 8.86 -4.24 8.33
C HIS A 194 7.88 -3.81 9.42
N LEU A 195 6.61 -3.63 9.06
CA LEU A 195 5.58 -3.11 9.96
C LEU A 195 4.19 -3.66 9.58
N PHE A 196 3.41 -4.06 10.58
CA PHE A 196 1.95 -4.13 10.45
C PHE A 196 1.39 -2.70 10.51
N VAL A 197 0.95 -2.18 9.37
CA VAL A 197 0.37 -0.83 9.27
C VAL A 197 -0.99 -0.82 9.97
N ASN A 198 -1.76 -1.88 9.78
CA ASN A 198 -3.03 -2.10 10.43
C ASN A 198 -3.28 -3.60 10.59
N THR A 199 -4.01 -3.99 11.63
CA THR A 199 -4.49 -5.37 11.80
C THR A 199 -6.01 -5.35 11.85
N LYS A 200 -6.66 -6.07 10.94
CA LYS A 200 -8.10 -6.14 10.82
C LYS A 200 -8.59 -7.38 11.57
N THR A 201 -9.30 -7.13 12.66
CA THR A 201 -10.00 -8.18 13.40
C THR A 201 -11.50 -8.00 13.25
N TRP A 202 -12.28 -9.06 13.41
CA TRP A 202 -13.73 -9.00 13.24
C TRP A 202 -14.46 -9.90 14.25
N PRO A 203 -15.67 -9.53 14.73
CA PRO A 203 -16.44 -10.41 15.61
C PRO A 203 -16.82 -11.72 14.91
N LEU A 204 -16.66 -12.83 15.61
CA LEU A 204 -17.18 -14.12 15.18
C LEU A 204 -18.70 -14.18 15.34
N ALA A 205 -19.40 -14.59 14.29
CA ALA A 205 -20.81 -14.91 14.33
C ALA A 205 -21.07 -16.03 15.36
N PRO A 206 -22.21 -15.99 16.10
CA PRO A 206 -23.35 -15.09 15.90
C PRO A 206 -23.25 -13.73 16.61
N LEU A 207 -22.12 -13.36 17.24
CA LEU A 207 -22.03 -12.12 18.02
C LEU A 207 -22.09 -10.89 17.12
N GLN A 208 -23.01 -9.98 17.42
CA GLN A 208 -23.22 -8.76 16.63
C GLN A 208 -22.34 -7.61 17.12
N TRP A 209 -22.29 -6.54 16.33
CA TRP A 209 -21.72 -5.28 16.79
C TRP A 209 -22.42 -4.75 18.03
N ALA A 210 -21.64 -4.12 18.91
CA ALA A 210 -22.06 -3.61 20.22
C ALA A 210 -22.56 -4.68 21.21
N ASP A 211 -22.34 -5.96 20.94
CA ASP A 211 -22.52 -7.02 21.94
C ASP A 211 -21.49 -6.83 23.10
N PRO A 212 -21.88 -7.00 24.38
CA PRO A 212 -20.97 -6.87 25.52
C PRO A 212 -19.73 -7.79 25.46
N LEU A 213 -19.79 -8.89 24.71
CA LEU A 213 -18.70 -9.86 24.53
C LEU A 213 -17.91 -9.63 23.23
N GLN A 214 -18.25 -8.60 22.45
CA GLN A 214 -17.65 -8.32 21.14
C GLN A 214 -16.13 -8.35 21.18
N GLU A 215 -15.52 -7.65 22.14
CA GLU A 215 -14.07 -7.50 22.21
C GLU A 215 -13.33 -8.82 22.46
N GLN A 216 -13.94 -9.76 23.19
CA GLN A 216 -13.36 -11.08 23.46
C GLN A 216 -13.64 -12.10 22.35
N ALA A 217 -14.53 -11.78 21.41
CA ALA A 217 -14.93 -12.65 20.32
C ALA A 217 -14.35 -12.24 18.96
N ARG A 218 -13.39 -11.30 18.95
CA ARG A 218 -12.75 -10.85 17.72
C ARG A 218 -11.75 -11.91 17.22
N HIS A 219 -11.77 -12.13 15.92
CA HIS A 219 -10.88 -13.03 15.19
C HIS A 219 -9.97 -12.25 14.25
N LEU A 220 -8.74 -12.74 14.03
CA LEU A 220 -7.79 -12.12 13.09
C LEU A 220 -8.19 -12.48 11.65
N VAL A 221 -8.47 -11.46 10.83
CA VAL A 221 -8.95 -11.65 9.46
C VAL A 221 -7.84 -11.29 8.48
N GLU A 222 -7.41 -10.04 8.49
CA GLU A 222 -6.47 -9.46 7.54
C GLU A 222 -5.48 -8.54 8.24
N ALA A 223 -4.44 -8.13 7.54
CA ALA A 223 -3.62 -7.00 7.93
C ALA A 223 -3.06 -6.26 6.72
N ASP A 224 -2.82 -4.96 6.89
CA ASP A 224 -1.97 -4.19 6.01
C ASP A 224 -0.52 -4.35 6.47
N VAL A 225 0.36 -4.84 5.60
CA VAL A 225 1.77 -5.05 5.92
C VAL A 225 2.64 -4.24 4.98
N LEU A 226 3.53 -3.43 5.57
CA LEU A 226 4.60 -2.78 4.85
C LEU A 226 5.81 -3.70 4.79
N TYR A 227 6.22 -4.01 3.57
CA TYR A 227 7.44 -4.68 3.19
C TYR A 227 8.44 -3.66 2.64
N VAL A 228 9.71 -3.78 3.03
CA VAL A 228 10.81 -2.94 2.52
C VAL A 228 11.98 -3.80 2.09
N ARG A 229 12.94 -3.23 1.36
CA ARG A 229 14.20 -3.92 1.05
C ARG A 229 14.94 -4.36 2.31
N ASP A 230 15.68 -5.46 2.21
CA ASP A 230 16.49 -5.95 3.33
C ASP A 230 17.46 -4.86 3.84
N LEU A 231 17.16 -4.36 5.04
CA LEU A 231 17.89 -3.28 5.69
C LEU A 231 19.30 -3.69 6.12
N ALA A 232 19.61 -4.99 6.14
CA ALA A 232 20.98 -5.48 6.34
C ALA A 232 21.84 -5.31 5.07
N ARG A 233 21.21 -5.05 3.91
CA ARG A 233 21.85 -4.98 2.58
C ARG A 233 21.62 -3.65 1.88
N LEU A 234 21.64 -2.55 2.62
CA LEU A 234 21.53 -1.21 2.02
C LEU A 234 22.65 -0.91 1.01
N ASP A 235 23.79 -1.59 1.12
CA ASP A 235 24.92 -1.51 0.19
C ASP A 235 24.54 -1.79 -1.27
N VAL A 236 23.52 -2.61 -1.51
CA VAL A 236 23.08 -2.97 -2.87
C VAL A 236 22.08 -2.00 -3.47
N LEU A 237 21.47 -1.14 -2.66
CA LEU A 237 20.50 -0.16 -3.13
C LEU A 237 21.21 1.02 -3.79
N SER A 238 20.63 1.56 -4.87
CA SER A 238 21.12 2.79 -5.48
C SER A 238 20.92 3.99 -4.55
N GLU A 239 21.59 5.11 -4.84
CA GLU A 239 21.36 6.35 -4.11
C GLU A 239 19.89 6.78 -4.18
N ASP A 240 19.28 6.74 -5.37
CA ASP A 240 17.87 7.09 -5.56
C ASP A 240 16.95 6.19 -4.71
N GLN A 241 17.22 4.88 -4.69
CA GLN A 241 16.47 3.93 -3.87
C GLN A 241 16.58 4.23 -2.37
N LEU A 242 17.76 4.61 -1.88
CA LEU A 242 17.94 5.01 -0.48
C LEU A 242 17.18 6.30 -0.15
N HIS A 243 17.16 7.28 -1.06
CA HIS A 243 16.37 8.51 -0.86
C HIS A 243 14.88 8.18 -0.82
N HIS A 244 14.38 7.41 -1.78
CA HIS A 244 12.96 7.05 -1.85
C HIS A 244 12.53 6.21 -0.66
N LEU A 245 13.33 5.21 -0.26
CA LEU A 245 13.02 4.39 0.91
C LEU A 245 12.92 5.24 2.17
N GLY A 246 13.87 6.16 2.38
CA GLY A 246 13.85 7.05 3.54
C GLY A 246 12.66 8.03 3.53
N LEU A 247 12.30 8.56 2.37
CA LEU A 247 11.13 9.44 2.19
C LEU A 247 9.81 8.70 2.45
N ILE A 248 9.63 7.53 1.84
CA ILE A 248 8.43 6.70 2.02
C ILE A 248 8.27 6.34 3.51
N CYS A 249 9.33 5.82 4.12
CA CYS A 249 9.27 5.41 5.53
C CYS A 249 9.01 6.57 6.49
N ASP A 250 9.56 7.77 6.25
CA ASP A 250 9.27 8.95 7.10
C ASP A 250 7.83 9.44 6.90
N LEU A 251 7.47 9.74 5.66
CA LEU A 251 6.27 10.51 5.36
C LEU A 251 5.00 9.67 5.44
N ALA A 252 5.03 8.43 4.94
CA ALA A 252 3.85 7.56 4.93
C ALA A 252 3.69 6.75 6.22
N TYR A 253 4.78 6.47 6.94
CA TYR A 253 4.76 5.47 8.03
C TYR A 253 5.40 5.90 9.34
N ALA A 254 5.95 7.12 9.44
CA ALA A 254 6.70 7.59 10.61
C ALA A 254 7.80 6.60 11.07
N SER A 255 8.37 5.83 10.14
CA SER A 255 9.41 4.84 10.41
C SER A 255 10.81 5.48 10.37
N TYR A 256 11.04 6.34 11.35
CA TYR A 256 12.26 7.14 11.46
C TYR A 256 13.53 6.29 11.55
N GLY A 257 13.45 5.07 12.08
CA GLY A 257 14.58 4.14 12.14
C GLY A 257 15.12 3.78 10.75
N VAL A 258 14.22 3.45 9.81
CA VAL A 258 14.60 3.13 8.42
C VAL A 258 15.14 4.37 7.72
N THR A 259 14.48 5.51 7.88
CA THR A 259 14.95 6.78 7.31
C THR A 259 16.36 7.12 7.78
N LEU A 260 16.66 6.92 9.06
CA LEU A 260 17.98 7.18 9.63
C LEU A 260 19.05 6.22 9.14
N LEU A 261 18.71 4.94 8.89
CA LEU A 261 19.63 4.00 8.26
C LEU A 261 19.95 4.43 6.82
N CYS A 262 18.95 4.88 6.07
CA CYS A 262 19.14 5.39 4.70
C CYS A 262 20.03 6.64 4.70
N ILE A 263 19.77 7.60 5.60
CA ILE A 263 20.60 8.81 5.75
C ILE A 263 22.03 8.42 6.10
N ALA A 264 22.23 7.53 7.09
CA ALA A 264 23.57 7.10 7.50
C ALA A 264 24.35 6.45 6.35
N GLU A 265 23.68 5.60 5.56
CA GLU A 265 24.28 4.97 4.39
C GLU A 265 24.63 6.00 3.30
N LEU A 266 23.77 6.97 3.05
CA LEU A 266 24.04 8.05 2.08
C LEU A 266 25.18 8.97 2.54
N VAL A 267 25.29 9.27 3.83
CA VAL A 267 26.44 9.98 4.42
C VAL A 267 27.71 9.16 4.26
N ARG A 268 27.66 7.85 4.52
CA ARG A 268 28.82 6.94 4.34
C ARG A 268 29.32 6.94 2.90
N ARG A 269 28.41 7.10 1.93
CA ARG A 269 28.74 7.21 0.49
C ARG A 269 29.19 8.60 0.05
N GLY A 270 29.16 9.60 0.95
CA GLY A 270 29.50 10.99 0.64
C GLY A 270 28.43 11.72 -0.19
N VAL A 271 27.19 11.20 -0.21
CA VAL A 271 26.06 11.79 -0.95
C VAL A 271 25.36 12.86 -0.11
N LEU A 272 25.27 12.65 1.20
CA LEU A 272 24.69 13.59 2.16
C LEU A 272 25.74 14.15 3.11
N ASP A 273 25.43 15.31 3.69
CA ASP A 273 26.27 15.96 4.69
C ASP A 273 26.27 15.16 6.01
N PRO A 274 27.40 15.06 6.73
CA PRO A 274 27.47 14.36 8.02
C PRO A 274 26.44 14.81 9.06
N ASP A 275 25.96 16.06 9.01
CA ASP A 275 24.94 16.60 9.90
C ASP A 275 23.50 16.21 9.50
N SER A 276 23.28 15.60 8.33
CA SER A 276 21.94 15.25 7.84
C SER A 276 21.13 14.42 8.84
N ALA A 277 21.77 13.49 9.55
CA ALA A 277 21.11 12.68 10.58
C ALA A 277 20.67 13.51 11.80
N ARG A 278 21.43 14.53 12.18
CA ARG A 278 21.09 15.46 13.26
C ARG A 278 19.94 16.37 12.83
N ILE A 279 20.04 16.97 11.63
CA ILE A 279 19.01 17.85 11.05
C ILE A 279 17.66 17.14 11.00
N PHE A 280 17.63 15.90 10.51
CA PHE A 280 16.41 15.09 10.48
C PHE A 280 15.80 14.89 11.88
N ARG A 281 16.62 14.55 12.89
CA ARG A 281 16.14 14.38 14.28
C ARG A 281 15.56 15.66 14.84
N ASP A 282 16.24 16.78 14.63
CA ASP A 282 15.78 18.09 15.10
C ASP A 282 14.40 18.43 14.51
N GLN A 283 14.18 18.13 13.22
CA GLN A 283 12.90 18.35 12.55
C GLN A 283 11.79 17.41 13.04
N VAL A 284 12.08 16.12 13.23
CA VAL A 284 11.11 15.17 13.81
C VAL A 284 10.70 15.60 15.22
N ALA A 285 11.66 16.06 16.04
CA ALA A 285 11.38 16.54 17.39
C ALA A 285 10.47 17.78 17.41
N VAL A 286 10.58 18.68 16.42
CA VAL A 286 9.69 19.82 16.27
C VAL A 286 8.26 19.38 15.89
N ARG A 287 8.10 18.39 15.00
CA ARG A 287 6.78 17.85 14.60
C ARG A 287 6.07 17.11 15.73
N ALA A 288 6.81 16.44 16.60
CA ALA A 288 6.25 15.67 17.71
C ALA A 288 5.70 16.53 18.87
N GLN A 289 5.94 17.85 18.86
CA GLN A 289 5.37 18.74 19.86
C GLN A 289 3.88 18.99 19.56
N PRO A 290 2.98 18.82 20.55
CA PRO A 290 1.56 19.09 20.35
C PRO A 290 1.37 20.55 19.95
N THR A 291 0.60 20.79 18.90
CA THR A 291 0.20 22.15 18.51
C THR A 291 -0.53 22.79 19.69
N PRO A 292 -0.12 23.97 20.18
CA PRO A 292 -0.84 24.61 21.27
C PRO A 292 -2.27 24.88 20.82
N SER A 293 -3.24 24.34 21.57
CA SER A 293 -4.66 24.60 21.38
C SER A 293 -4.91 26.10 21.37
N ARG A 294 -5.36 26.63 20.22
CA ARG A 294 -5.95 27.97 20.13
C ARG A 294 -7.41 27.93 20.52
#